data_AF-A0A494TFF7-F1
#
_entry.id   AF-A0A494TFF7-F1
#
_cell.length_a   1.000
_cell.length_b   1.000
_cell.length_c   1.000
_cell.angle_alpha   90.00
_cell.angle_beta   90.00
_cell.angle_gamma   90.00
#
_symmetry.space_group_name_H-M   'P 1'
#
loop_
_entity.id
_entity.type
_entity.pdbx_description
1 polymer ?
#
loop_
_entity_poly.entity_id
_entity_poly.type
_entity_poly.pdbx_seq_one_letter_code
_entity_poly.pdbx_strand_id
1 'polypeptide(L)'
;MAQNVFLYDRVLEAWLRGAICVLFAFVIVIAPAHASQAARNNSLPGHVILPEPCIALTAQRVDPLAMLNNRRAFDCTTDQIGISGPVTWGLFRNLSVVTDPANPWELRHTVSQANDETLFVHYTDGRVVRVADDRMAARRTFAPNQFGFVLPNGPGVIDTILVRVEGLQNQRGIAPRPELITVHAALISDSKYLAIYCVLAGVVFALLVFNFSLFMVLRAQFILIYCVTAVLTLMVGASWSGAVFALLPGLNPTTQISLSLLCASAMMISITFFMLGFIERKVTSGPIAAFTVIAGLIGLMSSIVRIIDLPFAWKIMDAITYGSMVAVLIGITLTAALGWARGSRYARNYWLCSRFVRIGDRKAERLEM
;
A
#
# COMPACT_ATOMS: atom_id res chain seq x y z
N MET A 1 14.07 -18.88 -44.76
CA MET A 1 13.55 -19.08 -43.39
C MET A 1 14.54 -18.70 -42.29
N ALA A 2 15.84 -19.02 -42.40
CA ALA A 2 16.83 -18.70 -41.36
C ALA A 2 17.09 -17.19 -41.12
N GLN A 3 16.95 -16.33 -42.15
CA GLN A 3 17.16 -14.88 -42.00
C GLN A 3 16.07 -14.16 -41.17
N ASN A 4 14.83 -14.67 -41.16
CA ASN A 4 13.74 -14.04 -40.41
C ASN A 4 13.84 -14.31 -38.90
N VAL A 5 14.48 -15.42 -38.50
CA VAL A 5 14.71 -15.75 -37.07
C VAL A 5 15.71 -14.79 -36.44
N PHE A 6 16.75 -14.40 -37.19
CA PHE A 6 17.81 -13.51 -36.69
C PHE A 6 17.35 -12.06 -36.47
N LEU A 7 16.38 -11.59 -37.27
CA LEU A 7 15.82 -10.26 -37.10
C LEU A 7 14.92 -10.18 -35.86
N TYR A 8 14.16 -11.24 -35.60
CA TYR A 8 13.28 -11.35 -34.44
C TYR A 8 14.05 -11.33 -33.12
N ASP A 9 15.19 -12.04 -33.06
CA ASP A 9 16.04 -12.06 -31.86
C ASP A 9 16.62 -10.68 -31.52
N ARG A 10 17.07 -9.91 -32.51
CA ARG A 10 17.63 -8.57 -32.27
C ARG A 10 16.58 -7.56 -31.83
N VAL A 11 15.38 -7.63 -32.42
CA VAL A 11 14.27 -6.74 -32.05
C VAL A 11 13.77 -7.06 -30.65
N LEU A 12 13.68 -8.35 -30.30
CA LEU A 12 13.29 -8.81 -28.98
C LEU A 12 14.33 -8.44 -27.91
N GLU A 13 15.63 -8.58 -28.21
CA GLU A 13 16.71 -8.13 -27.32
C GLU A 13 16.68 -6.62 -27.09
N ALA A 14 16.49 -5.82 -28.14
CA ALA A 14 16.43 -4.36 -28.03
C ALA A 14 15.23 -3.92 -27.17
N TRP A 15 14.07 -4.57 -27.36
CA TRP A 15 12.87 -4.32 -26.56
C TRP A 15 13.03 -4.73 -25.10
N LEU A 16 13.60 -5.91 -24.83
CA LEU A 16 13.88 -6.37 -23.47
C LEU A 16 14.85 -5.45 -22.74
N ARG A 17 15.91 -4.99 -23.42
CA ARG A 17 16.87 -4.04 -22.85
C ARG A 17 16.21 -2.69 -22.58
N GLY A 18 15.41 -2.19 -23.51
CA GLY A 18 14.64 -0.95 -23.33
C GLY A 18 13.68 -1.04 -22.14
N ALA A 19 12.89 -2.11 -22.06
CA ALA A 19 11.92 -2.32 -20.99
C ALA A 19 12.59 -2.50 -19.61
N ILE A 20 13.69 -3.27 -19.53
CA ILE A 20 14.45 -3.46 -18.30
C ILE A 20 15.11 -2.15 -17.86
N CYS A 21 15.74 -1.39 -18.76
CA CYS A 21 16.33 -0.09 -18.44
C CYS A 21 15.28 0.92 -17.98
N VAL A 22 14.10 0.95 -18.60
CA VAL A 22 12.99 1.80 -18.17
C VAL A 22 12.48 1.39 -16.79
N LEU A 23 12.27 0.10 -16.53
CA LEU A 23 11.85 -0.40 -15.22
C LEU A 23 12.89 -0.14 -14.12
N PHE A 24 14.18 -0.35 -14.40
CA PHE A 24 15.26 -0.09 -13.45
C PHE A 24 15.44 1.41 -13.18
N ALA A 25 15.38 2.25 -14.22
CA ALA A 25 15.39 3.70 -14.07
C ALA A 25 14.17 4.16 -13.26
N PHE A 26 13.00 3.58 -13.49
CA PHE A 26 11.79 3.89 -12.73
C PHE A 26 11.95 3.54 -11.23
N VAL A 27 12.45 2.35 -10.91
CA VAL A 27 12.67 1.91 -9.52
C VAL A 27 13.77 2.73 -8.82
N ILE A 28 14.89 2.99 -9.51
CA ILE A 28 16.04 3.73 -8.94
C ILE A 28 15.75 5.22 -8.81
N VAL A 29 14.93 5.82 -9.67
CA VAL A 29 14.59 7.25 -9.59
C VAL A 29 13.48 7.51 -8.57
N ILE A 30 12.48 6.64 -8.48
CA ILE A 30 11.29 6.88 -7.66
C ILE A 30 11.54 6.61 -6.17
N ALA A 31 12.31 5.58 -5.83
CA ALA A 31 12.63 5.27 -4.42
C ALA A 31 13.35 6.42 -3.66
N PRO A 32 14.42 7.04 -4.20
CA PRO A 32 15.04 8.21 -3.57
C PRO A 32 14.22 9.50 -3.73
N ALA A 33 13.38 9.62 -4.77
CA ALA A 33 12.44 10.73 -4.88
C ALA A 33 11.43 10.74 -3.72
N HIS A 34 10.89 9.59 -3.32
CA HIS A 34 10.00 9.51 -2.16
C HIS A 34 10.71 9.79 -0.82
N ALA A 35 11.94 9.31 -0.64
CA ALA A 35 12.73 9.58 0.57
C ALA A 35 13.12 11.07 0.69
N SER A 36 13.48 11.72 -0.43
CA SER A 36 13.81 13.15 -0.46
C SER A 36 12.59 14.06 -0.39
N GLN A 37 11.41 13.58 -0.82
CA GLN A 37 10.15 14.31 -0.72
C GLN A 37 9.61 14.34 0.71
N ALA A 38 9.79 13.28 1.50
CA ALA A 38 9.48 13.29 2.92
C ALA A 38 10.30 14.35 3.69
N ALA A 39 11.57 14.57 3.30
CA ALA A 39 12.41 15.60 3.90
C ALA A 39 12.06 17.03 3.43
N ARG A 40 11.59 17.22 2.18
CA ARG A 40 11.18 18.54 1.65
C ARG A 40 9.77 18.96 2.07
N ASN A 41 8.87 18.03 2.34
CA ASN A 41 7.49 18.38 2.70
C ASN A 41 7.43 19.15 4.04
N ASN A 42 8.39 18.93 4.94
CA ASN A 42 8.48 19.63 6.23
C ASN A 42 8.75 21.16 6.12
N SER A 43 9.07 21.67 4.93
CA SER A 43 9.29 23.10 4.69
C SER A 43 8.27 23.74 3.75
N LEU A 44 7.26 23.00 3.29
CA LEU A 44 6.21 23.57 2.45
C LEU A 44 5.18 24.31 3.31
N PRO A 45 4.83 25.57 2.97
CA PRO A 45 3.74 26.27 3.63
C PRO A 45 2.45 25.46 3.46
N GLY A 46 1.72 25.28 4.56
CA GLY A 46 0.48 24.49 4.55
C GLY A 46 0.67 22.99 4.79
N HIS A 47 1.80 22.56 5.36
CA HIS A 47 2.03 21.18 5.81
C HIS A 47 2.67 21.17 7.21
N VAL A 48 2.12 20.38 8.13
CA VAL A 48 2.58 20.24 9.51
C VAL A 48 2.51 18.78 9.89
N ILE A 49 3.66 18.14 10.12
CA ILE A 49 3.68 16.78 10.71
C ILE A 49 3.28 16.88 12.17
N LEU A 50 2.29 16.09 12.56
CA LEU A 50 1.86 16.00 13.94
C LEU A 50 2.64 14.90 14.68
N PRO A 51 2.96 15.09 15.96
CA PRO A 51 3.40 13.99 16.80
C PRO A 51 2.26 12.97 16.95
N GLU A 52 2.58 11.76 17.37
CA GLU A 52 1.56 10.77 17.72
C GLU A 52 0.61 11.33 18.80
N PRO A 53 -0.71 11.05 18.72
CA PRO A 53 -1.66 11.62 19.68
C PRO A 53 -1.45 11.01 21.07
N CYS A 54 -1.74 11.77 22.12
CA CYS A 54 -1.89 11.16 23.44
C CYS A 54 -3.18 10.34 23.47
N ILE A 55 -3.20 9.23 24.18
CA ILE A 55 -4.28 8.25 24.10
C ILE A 55 -5.06 8.16 25.42
N ALA A 56 -6.37 7.96 25.35
CA ALA A 56 -7.18 7.61 26.52
C ALA A 56 -8.17 6.51 26.15
N LEU A 57 -8.28 5.49 27.00
CA LEU A 57 -9.19 4.36 26.81
C LEU A 57 -10.43 4.56 27.67
N THR A 58 -11.61 4.36 27.08
CA THR A 58 -12.89 4.48 27.77
C THR A 58 -13.79 3.30 27.44
N ALA A 59 -14.61 2.86 28.40
CA ALA A 59 -15.55 1.75 28.17
C ALA A 59 -16.76 2.17 27.33
N GLN A 60 -17.13 3.45 27.36
CA GLN A 60 -18.31 4.01 26.69
C GLN A 60 -17.98 5.38 26.09
N ARG A 61 -18.89 5.89 25.24
CA ARG A 61 -18.79 7.24 24.68
C ARG A 61 -18.88 8.28 25.81
N VAL A 62 -17.81 9.03 26.01
CA VAL A 62 -17.75 10.19 26.90
C VAL A 62 -18.00 11.47 26.08
N ASP A 63 -18.54 12.50 26.72
CA ASP A 63 -18.68 13.81 26.11
C ASP A 63 -17.30 14.41 25.75
N PRO A 64 -17.08 14.92 24.52
CA PRO A 64 -15.79 15.48 24.10
C PRO A 64 -15.31 16.64 24.97
N LEU A 65 -16.21 17.50 25.49
CA LEU A 65 -15.81 18.60 26.38
C LEU A 65 -15.30 18.05 27.73
N ALA A 66 -15.95 17.03 28.29
CA ALA A 66 -15.46 16.35 29.48
C ALA A 66 -14.06 15.75 29.27
N MET A 67 -13.80 15.15 28.11
CA MET A 67 -12.46 14.64 27.75
C MET A 67 -11.42 15.77 27.64
N LEU A 68 -11.77 16.89 26.99
CA LEU A 68 -10.89 18.05 26.86
C LEU A 68 -10.59 18.73 28.20
N ASN A 69 -11.52 18.67 29.15
CA ASN A 69 -11.33 19.18 30.51
C ASN A 69 -10.46 18.23 31.37
N ASN A 70 -10.51 16.92 31.11
CA ASN A 70 -9.69 15.92 31.80
C ASN A 70 -8.45 15.51 31.00
N ARG A 71 -7.61 16.49 30.64
CA ARG A 71 -6.40 16.22 29.83
C ARG A 71 -5.41 15.26 30.47
N ARG A 72 -5.45 15.10 31.80
CA ARG A 72 -4.58 14.17 32.55
C ARG A 72 -4.93 12.71 32.34
N ALA A 73 -6.13 12.41 31.83
CA ALA A 73 -6.51 11.04 31.47
C ALA A 73 -5.80 10.53 30.19
N PHE A 74 -5.16 11.42 29.43
CA PHE A 74 -4.43 11.05 28.23
C PHE A 74 -2.98 10.68 28.53
N ASP A 75 -2.61 9.46 28.16
CA ASP A 75 -1.25 8.94 28.22
C ASP A 75 -0.52 9.28 26.91
N CYS A 76 0.58 10.02 27.00
CA CYS A 76 1.41 10.39 25.86
C CYS A 76 2.69 9.54 25.75
N THR A 77 2.85 8.53 26.59
CA THR A 77 4.09 7.73 26.73
C THR A 77 3.93 6.30 26.22
N THR A 78 2.73 5.75 26.27
CA THR A 78 2.44 4.40 25.78
C THR A 78 2.44 4.34 24.27
N ASP A 79 3.14 3.36 23.71
CA ASP A 79 3.11 3.03 22.28
C ASP A 79 1.69 2.63 21.87
N GLN A 80 1.20 3.22 20.78
CA GLN A 80 -0.16 2.97 20.29
C GLN A 80 -0.31 1.62 19.58
N ILE A 81 0.80 0.95 19.28
CA ILE A 81 0.81 -0.34 18.61
C ILE A 81 0.15 -1.40 19.49
N GLY A 82 -0.86 -2.08 18.95
CA GLY A 82 -1.52 -3.22 19.59
C GLY A 82 -2.64 -2.84 20.57
N ILE A 83 -2.89 -1.55 20.79
CA ILE A 83 -3.98 -1.04 21.60
C ILE A 83 -5.32 -1.41 20.97
N SER A 84 -6.21 -1.95 21.80
CA SER A 84 -7.57 -2.28 21.41
C SER A 84 -8.55 -1.88 22.50
N GLY A 85 -9.72 -1.39 22.09
CA GLY A 85 -10.76 -0.97 23.04
C GLY A 85 -12.06 -0.60 22.33
N PRO A 86 -13.19 -0.59 23.08
CA PRO A 86 -14.48 -0.23 22.53
C PRO A 86 -14.53 1.24 22.11
N VAL A 87 -13.94 2.14 22.92
CA VAL A 87 -13.80 3.57 22.60
C VAL A 87 -12.42 4.05 23.02
N THR A 88 -11.66 4.54 22.05
CA THR A 88 -10.31 5.08 22.23
C THR A 88 -10.28 6.53 21.77
N TRP A 89 -9.69 7.40 22.58
CA TRP A 89 -9.53 8.82 22.27
C TRP A 89 -8.07 9.13 21.96
N GLY A 90 -7.84 9.93 20.92
CA GLY A 90 -6.54 10.50 20.57
C GLY A 90 -6.58 12.02 20.71
N LEU A 91 -5.60 12.61 21.39
CA LEU A 91 -5.49 14.05 21.63
C LEU A 91 -4.22 14.60 20.98
N PHE A 92 -4.39 15.48 20.01
CA PHE A 92 -3.35 16.35 19.48
C PHE A 92 -3.43 17.70 20.16
N ARG A 93 -2.32 18.17 20.75
CA ARG A 93 -2.27 19.39 21.57
C ARG A 93 -1.18 20.35 21.07
N ASN A 94 -1.23 21.57 21.58
CA ASN A 94 -0.24 22.62 21.29
C ASN A 94 -0.17 22.93 19.80
N LEU A 95 -1.30 22.84 19.11
CA LEU A 95 -1.44 23.29 17.74
C LEU A 95 -1.56 24.82 17.74
N SER A 96 -1.08 25.46 16.69
CA SER A 96 -1.25 26.89 16.47
C SER A 96 -1.54 27.10 14.99
N VAL A 97 -2.67 26.51 14.55
CA VAL A 97 -3.03 26.45 13.14
C VAL A 97 -4.13 27.46 12.87
N VAL A 98 -3.77 28.52 12.15
CA VAL A 98 -4.72 29.55 11.72
C VAL A 98 -5.56 28.99 10.59
N THR A 99 -6.89 29.03 10.75
CA THR A 99 -7.81 28.58 9.71
C THR A 99 -7.96 29.64 8.62
N ASP A 100 -7.83 29.22 7.37
CA ASP A 100 -8.14 30.05 6.20
C ASP A 100 -9.38 29.48 5.49
N PRO A 101 -10.49 30.22 5.38
CA PRO A 101 -11.67 29.75 4.67
C PRO A 101 -11.44 29.43 3.18
N ALA A 102 -10.47 30.11 2.55
CA ALA A 102 -10.13 29.89 1.14
C ALA A 102 -9.29 28.62 0.94
N ASN A 103 -8.58 28.18 1.96
CA ASN A 103 -7.73 26.99 1.91
C ASN A 103 -7.76 26.25 3.25
N PRO A 104 -8.87 25.53 3.54
CA PRO A 104 -9.05 24.88 4.82
C PRO A 104 -7.97 23.81 5.06
N TRP A 105 -7.70 23.56 6.33
CA TRP A 105 -6.82 22.48 6.76
C TRP A 105 -7.54 21.13 6.71
N GLU A 106 -6.78 20.08 6.51
CA GLU A 106 -7.21 18.69 6.48
C GLU A 106 -6.32 17.90 7.43
N LEU A 107 -6.92 17.20 8.40
CA LEU A 107 -6.20 16.20 9.18
C LEU A 107 -6.09 14.94 8.33
N ARG A 108 -4.86 14.58 7.96
CA ARG A 108 -4.56 13.32 7.31
C ARG A 108 -3.88 12.35 8.26
N HIS A 109 -4.22 11.09 8.14
CA HIS A 109 -3.48 10.01 8.77
C HIS A 109 -3.67 8.72 7.99
N THR A 110 -2.81 7.76 8.28
CA THR A 110 -2.91 6.42 7.72
C THR A 110 -4.17 5.73 8.27
N VAL A 111 -4.86 4.93 7.44
CA VAL A 111 -6.05 4.20 7.85
C VAL A 111 -5.73 3.28 9.03
N SER A 112 -6.51 3.43 10.11
CA SER A 112 -6.52 2.53 11.26
C SER A 112 -7.56 1.42 11.08
N GLN A 113 -7.42 0.27 11.72
CA GLN A 113 -8.47 -0.76 11.77
C GLN A 113 -9.44 -0.42 12.92
N ALA A 114 -10.53 0.25 12.57
CA ALA A 114 -11.58 0.63 13.51
C ALA A 114 -12.95 0.64 12.83
N ASN A 115 -14.00 0.54 13.63
CA ASN A 115 -15.38 0.54 13.15
C ASN A 115 -15.79 1.96 12.75
N ASP A 116 -15.48 2.93 13.60
CA ASP A 116 -15.85 4.32 13.37
C ASP A 116 -14.82 5.32 13.94
N GLU A 117 -14.90 6.56 13.48
CA GLU A 117 -13.97 7.65 13.78
C GLU A 117 -14.71 8.98 13.69
N THR A 118 -14.68 9.70 14.80
CA THR A 118 -15.31 11.00 14.94
C THR A 118 -14.25 12.02 15.31
N LEU A 119 -14.22 13.15 14.60
CA LEU A 119 -13.24 14.20 14.81
C LEU A 119 -13.88 15.42 15.47
N PHE A 120 -13.19 15.97 16.47
CA PHE A 120 -13.54 17.21 17.15
C PHE A 120 -12.36 18.18 17.09
N VAL A 121 -12.65 19.44 16.82
CA VAL A 121 -11.68 20.53 16.78
C VAL A 121 -12.03 21.50 17.91
N HIS A 122 -11.04 21.83 18.73
CA HIS A 122 -11.15 22.88 19.73
C HIS A 122 -10.32 24.09 19.28
N TYR A 123 -10.94 25.25 19.37
CA TYR A 123 -10.37 26.54 18.99
C TYR A 123 -9.90 27.28 20.23
N THR A 124 -8.95 28.20 20.07
CA THR A 124 -8.43 29.04 21.18
C THR A 124 -9.49 29.91 21.85
N ASP A 125 -10.62 30.16 21.19
CA ASP A 125 -11.78 30.89 21.71
C ASP A 125 -12.70 30.03 22.61
N GLY A 126 -12.36 28.74 22.81
CA GLY A 126 -13.12 27.78 23.61
C GLY A 126 -14.22 27.05 22.83
N ARG A 127 -14.41 27.35 21.55
CA ARG A 127 -15.40 26.67 20.70
C ARG A 127 -14.92 25.27 20.38
N VAL A 128 -15.83 24.29 20.50
CA VAL A 128 -15.61 22.91 20.03
C VAL A 128 -16.56 22.61 18.89
N VAL A 129 -16.01 22.15 17.77
CA VAL A 129 -16.78 21.79 16.58
C VAL A 129 -16.52 20.33 16.25
N ARG A 130 -17.61 19.58 16.04
CA ARG A 130 -17.56 18.23 15.48
C ARG A 130 -17.40 18.35 13.96
N VAL A 131 -16.39 17.69 13.40
CA VAL A 131 -16.00 17.81 11.99
C VAL A 131 -16.60 16.71 11.14
N ALA A 132 -16.47 15.48 11.61
CA ALA A 132 -16.95 14.28 10.93
C ALA A 132 -17.75 13.45 11.92
N ASP A 133 -18.92 12.98 11.49
CA ASP A 133 -19.75 12.11 12.31
C ASP A 133 -19.24 10.66 12.29
N ASP A 134 -18.66 10.24 11.15
CA ASP A 134 -18.14 8.90 10.92
C ASP A 134 -16.92 8.86 9.98
N ARG A 135 -16.35 7.65 9.79
CA ARG A 135 -15.24 7.36 8.86
C ARG A 135 -15.59 7.50 7.39
N MET A 136 -16.87 7.49 7.03
CA MET A 136 -17.33 7.65 5.65
C MET A 136 -17.32 9.11 5.21
N ALA A 137 -17.40 10.04 6.16
CA ALA A 137 -17.19 11.47 5.91
C ALA A 137 -15.73 11.82 5.57
N ALA A 138 -14.78 10.91 5.81
CA ALA A 138 -13.39 11.14 5.44
C ALA A 138 -13.23 11.19 3.92
N ARG A 139 -12.53 12.21 3.44
CA ARG A 139 -12.10 12.32 2.05
C ARG A 139 -11.20 11.13 1.71
N ARG A 140 -11.57 10.43 0.65
CA ARG A 140 -10.78 9.34 0.06
C ARG A 140 -9.80 9.94 -0.93
N THR A 141 -8.53 9.95 -0.57
CA THR A 141 -7.46 10.48 -1.40
C THR A 141 -6.92 9.38 -2.32
N PHE A 142 -6.30 9.77 -3.44
CA PHE A 142 -5.54 8.83 -4.27
C PHE A 142 -4.18 8.47 -3.67
N ALA A 143 -3.92 8.94 -2.44
CA ALA A 143 -2.74 8.59 -1.68
C ALA A 143 -2.96 7.25 -0.97
N PRO A 144 -1.91 6.41 -0.93
CA PRO A 144 -2.04 5.05 -0.44
C PRO A 144 -2.41 5.01 1.04
N ASN A 145 -3.52 4.34 1.35
CA ASN A 145 -3.95 4.02 2.71
C ASN A 145 -4.01 5.24 3.65
N GLN A 146 -4.49 6.39 3.17
CA GLN A 146 -4.69 7.60 3.98
C GLN A 146 -6.15 8.07 3.98
N PHE A 147 -6.58 8.61 5.12
CA PHE A 147 -7.79 9.41 5.22
C PHE A 147 -7.46 10.88 5.36
N GLY A 148 -8.36 11.71 4.86
CA GLY A 148 -8.35 13.15 5.07
C GLY A 148 -9.66 13.62 5.66
N PHE A 149 -9.61 14.32 6.79
CA PHE A 149 -10.78 14.98 7.38
C PHE A 149 -10.61 16.48 7.23
N VAL A 150 -11.41 17.10 6.35
CA VAL A 150 -11.37 18.54 6.14
C VAL A 150 -11.89 19.23 7.39
N LEU A 151 -11.06 20.06 8.01
CA LEU A 151 -11.40 20.79 9.23
C LEU A 151 -12.36 21.95 8.92
N PRO A 152 -13.16 22.40 9.90
CA PRO A 152 -14.13 23.45 9.67
C PRO A 152 -13.44 24.77 9.28
N ASN A 153 -14.02 25.45 8.30
CA ASN A 153 -13.47 26.66 7.68
C ASN A 153 -13.83 27.97 8.42
N GLY A 154 -14.39 27.87 9.63
CA GLY A 154 -14.74 29.06 10.44
C GLY A 154 -13.48 29.76 10.98
N PRO A 155 -13.49 31.10 11.11
CA PRO A 155 -12.33 31.86 11.56
C PRO A 155 -11.90 31.43 12.97
N GLY A 156 -10.59 31.39 13.21
CA GLY A 156 -10.01 31.10 14.51
C GLY A 156 -8.63 30.45 14.41
N VAL A 157 -8.10 30.08 15.57
CA VAL A 157 -6.87 29.28 15.70
C VAL A 157 -7.24 27.95 16.31
N ILE A 158 -6.89 26.86 15.64
CA ILE A 158 -7.05 25.50 16.15
C ILE A 158 -5.90 25.22 17.11
N ASP A 159 -6.23 24.90 18.36
CA ASP A 159 -5.23 24.59 19.39
C ASP A 159 -5.12 23.08 19.69
N THR A 160 -6.19 22.34 19.45
CA THR A 160 -6.36 20.96 19.88
C THR A 160 -7.28 20.24 18.91
N ILE A 161 -6.89 19.03 18.56
CA ILE A 161 -7.73 18.12 17.78
C ILE A 161 -7.92 16.85 18.60
N LEU A 162 -9.17 16.45 18.76
CA LEU A 162 -9.57 15.27 19.49
C LEU A 162 -10.22 14.27 18.52
N VAL A 163 -9.66 13.08 18.46
CA VAL A 163 -10.17 11.97 17.64
C VAL A 163 -10.80 10.94 18.58
N ARG A 164 -12.04 10.56 18.31
CA ARG A 164 -12.68 9.40 18.96
C ARG A 164 -12.72 8.27 17.95
N VAL A 165 -12.18 7.13 18.31
CA VAL A 165 -12.21 5.91 17.49
C VAL A 165 -12.97 4.82 18.23
N GLU A 166 -13.88 4.17 17.52
CA GLU A 166 -14.75 3.13 18.09
C GLU A 166 -14.38 1.76 17.52
N GLY A 167 -14.39 0.75 18.41
CA GLY A 167 -13.99 -0.60 18.07
C GLY A 167 -12.58 -0.64 17.49
N LEU A 168 -11.62 0.04 18.12
CA LEU A 168 -10.23 0.01 17.68
C LEU A 168 -9.69 -1.42 17.87
N GLN A 169 -9.30 -2.05 16.77
CA GLN A 169 -8.72 -3.40 16.76
C GLN A 169 -7.26 -3.38 16.28
N ASN A 170 -6.72 -2.18 16.12
CA ASN A 170 -5.59 -1.91 15.25
C ASN A 170 -4.23 -2.24 15.86
N GLN A 171 -3.34 -2.76 15.02
CA GLN A 171 -1.91 -2.88 15.33
C GLN A 171 -1.12 -1.59 15.04
N ARG A 172 -1.72 -0.59 14.39
CA ARG A 172 -1.01 0.62 13.91
C ARG A 172 -1.28 1.89 14.72
N GLY A 173 -2.08 1.83 15.78
CA GLY A 173 -2.48 3.00 16.57
C GLY A 173 -3.76 3.71 16.09
N ILE A 174 -4.12 4.82 16.74
CA ILE A 174 -5.40 5.52 16.52
C ILE A 174 -5.40 6.27 15.19
N ALA A 175 -4.41 7.14 15.01
CA ALA A 175 -4.20 7.96 13.83
C ALA A 175 -2.72 7.87 13.40
N PRO A 176 -2.28 6.75 12.81
CA PRO A 176 -0.88 6.53 12.46
C PRO A 176 -0.36 7.56 11.46
N ARG A 177 0.83 8.11 11.73
CA ARG A 177 1.48 9.15 10.91
C ARG A 177 0.53 10.33 10.61
N PRO A 178 0.06 11.03 11.65
CA PRO A 178 -0.86 12.14 11.47
C PRO A 178 -0.13 13.37 10.92
N GLU A 179 -0.79 14.09 10.04
CA GLU A 179 -0.32 15.35 9.48
C GLU A 179 -1.49 16.31 9.27
N LEU A 180 -1.24 17.60 9.43
CA LEU A 180 -2.14 18.65 8.97
C LEU A 180 -1.62 19.18 7.65
N ILE A 181 -2.48 19.19 6.65
CA ILE A 181 -2.16 19.69 5.33
C ILE A 181 -3.30 20.58 4.85
N THR A 182 -3.00 21.66 4.15
CA THR A 182 -4.07 22.44 3.49
C THR A 182 -4.68 21.63 2.35
N VAL A 183 -5.97 21.81 2.07
CA VAL A 183 -6.67 21.07 1.01
C VAL A 183 -5.99 21.25 -0.35
N HIS A 184 -5.47 22.45 -0.64
CA HIS A 184 -4.72 22.69 -1.87
C HIS A 184 -3.42 21.87 -1.94
N ALA A 185 -2.63 21.85 -0.86
CA ALA A 185 -1.41 21.04 -0.80
C ALA A 185 -1.72 19.53 -0.85
N ALA A 186 -2.82 19.09 -0.24
CA ALA A 186 -3.31 17.72 -0.32
C ALA A 186 -3.63 17.32 -1.77
N LEU A 187 -4.33 18.15 -2.54
CA LEU A 187 -4.62 17.91 -3.95
C LEU A 187 -3.35 17.77 -4.80
N ILE A 188 -2.36 18.64 -4.57
CA ILE A 188 -1.06 18.55 -5.26
C ILE A 188 -0.35 17.25 -4.89
N SER A 189 -0.38 16.83 -3.62
CA SER A 189 0.20 15.56 -3.19
C SER A 189 -0.50 14.37 -3.85
N ASP A 190 -1.83 14.35 -3.80
CA ASP A 190 -2.66 13.26 -4.34
C ASP A 190 -2.51 13.11 -5.85
N SER A 191 -2.43 14.22 -6.59
CA SER A 191 -2.22 14.20 -8.05
C SER A 191 -0.87 13.58 -8.44
N LYS A 192 0.18 13.77 -7.63
CA LYS A 192 1.48 13.11 -7.85
C LYS A 192 1.37 11.60 -7.65
N TYR A 193 0.70 11.15 -6.59
CA TYR A 193 0.47 9.71 -6.38
C TYR A 193 -0.38 9.11 -7.51
N LEU A 194 -1.45 9.81 -7.91
CA LEU A 194 -2.29 9.39 -9.02
C LEU A 194 -1.49 9.23 -10.31
N ALA A 195 -0.63 10.19 -10.66
CA ALA A 195 0.21 10.11 -11.85
C ALA A 195 1.14 8.87 -11.82
N ILE A 196 1.78 8.60 -10.67
CA ILE A 196 2.64 7.41 -10.49
C ILE A 196 1.82 6.13 -10.67
N TYR A 197 0.65 6.03 -10.03
CA TYR A 197 -0.21 4.85 -10.14
C TYR A 197 -0.75 4.67 -11.56
N CYS A 198 -1.09 5.74 -12.28
CA CYS A 198 -1.51 5.67 -13.68
C CYS A 198 -0.40 5.15 -14.59
N VAL A 199 0.85 5.60 -14.40
CA VAL A 199 1.99 5.10 -15.19
C VAL A 199 2.23 3.62 -14.89
N LEU A 200 2.26 3.23 -13.62
CA LEU A 200 2.44 1.82 -13.23
C LEU A 200 1.31 0.93 -13.77
N ALA A 201 0.06 1.37 -13.64
CA ALA A 201 -1.09 0.67 -14.19
C ALA A 201 -1.00 0.55 -15.71
N GLY A 202 -0.59 1.60 -16.42
CA GLY A 202 -0.37 1.58 -17.86
C GLY A 202 0.68 0.57 -18.29
N VAL A 203 1.80 0.48 -17.57
CA VAL A 203 2.86 -0.52 -17.83
C VAL A 203 2.34 -1.95 -17.62
N VAL A 204 1.67 -2.22 -16.50
CA VAL A 204 1.11 -3.55 -16.21
C VAL A 204 0.02 -3.92 -17.23
N PHE A 205 -0.81 -2.95 -17.63
CA PHE A 205 -1.84 -3.16 -18.65
C PHE A 205 -1.24 -3.43 -20.03
N ALA A 206 -0.19 -2.70 -20.44
CA ALA A 206 0.51 -2.98 -21.68
C ALA A 206 1.13 -4.38 -21.68
N LEU A 207 1.73 -4.81 -20.57
CA LEU A 207 2.23 -6.18 -20.40
C LEU A 207 1.11 -7.21 -20.48
N LEU A 208 -0.05 -6.93 -19.90
CA LEU A 208 -1.23 -7.79 -19.98
C LEU A 208 -1.68 -7.98 -21.45
N VAL A 209 -1.84 -6.88 -22.21
CA VAL A 209 -2.25 -6.94 -23.63
C VAL A 209 -1.21 -7.68 -24.48
N PHE A 210 0.08 -7.41 -24.25
CA PHE A 210 1.17 -8.09 -24.95
C PHE A 210 1.18 -9.60 -24.67
N ASN A 211 1.13 -9.99 -23.40
CA ASN A 211 1.12 -11.41 -23.02
C ASN A 211 -0.16 -12.11 -23.49
N PHE A 212 -1.30 -11.44 -23.45
CA PHE A 212 -2.54 -11.99 -23.98
C PHE A 212 -2.46 -12.22 -25.49
N SER A 213 -1.86 -11.29 -26.24
CA SER A 213 -1.60 -11.45 -27.68
C SER A 213 -0.66 -12.63 -27.95
N LEU A 214 0.39 -12.77 -27.14
CA LEU A 214 1.35 -13.87 -27.21
C LEU A 214 0.67 -15.22 -26.88
N PHE A 215 -0.28 -15.24 -25.96
CA PHE A 215 -1.12 -16.41 -25.69
C PHE A 215 -1.95 -16.82 -26.90
N MET A 216 -2.53 -15.88 -27.65
CA MET A 216 -3.30 -16.21 -28.86
C MET A 216 -2.45 -16.92 -29.92
N VAL A 217 -1.14 -16.63 -29.97
CA VAL A 217 -0.19 -17.22 -30.92
C VAL A 217 0.42 -18.53 -30.40
N LEU A 218 0.99 -18.53 -29.20
CA LEU A 218 1.69 -19.72 -28.65
C LEU A 218 0.75 -20.72 -27.97
N ARG A 219 -0.43 -20.27 -27.51
CA ARG A 219 -1.41 -21.05 -26.73
C ARG A 219 -0.83 -21.75 -25.50
N ALA A 220 0.25 -21.23 -24.94
CA ALA A 220 0.87 -21.82 -23.76
C ALA A 220 0.12 -21.39 -22.48
N GLN A 221 -0.34 -22.37 -21.70
CA GLN A 221 -1.21 -22.15 -20.53
C GLN A 221 -0.60 -21.23 -19.46
N PHE A 222 0.73 -21.27 -19.29
CA PHE A 222 1.41 -20.42 -18.30
C PHE A 222 1.25 -18.92 -18.57
N ILE A 223 1.04 -18.53 -19.83
CA ILE A 223 0.85 -17.12 -20.22
C ILE A 223 -0.50 -16.61 -19.69
N LEU A 224 -1.53 -17.47 -19.68
CA LEU A 224 -2.83 -17.11 -19.13
C LEU A 224 -2.72 -16.89 -17.62
N ILE A 225 -1.97 -17.72 -16.91
CA ILE A 225 -1.70 -17.54 -15.48
C ILE A 225 -0.95 -16.22 -15.23
N TYR A 226 0.01 -15.85 -16.09
CA TYR A 226 0.66 -14.55 -16.03
C TYR A 226 -0.32 -13.38 -16.22
N CYS A 227 -1.26 -13.51 -17.17
CA CYS A 227 -2.30 -12.51 -17.37
C CYS A 227 -3.20 -12.36 -16.13
N VAL A 228 -3.57 -13.47 -15.48
CA VAL A 228 -4.31 -13.45 -14.20
C VAL A 228 -3.50 -12.73 -13.12
N THR A 229 -2.20 -13.01 -13.01
CA THR A 229 -1.32 -12.29 -12.10
C THR A 229 -1.33 -10.79 -12.36
N ALA A 230 -1.19 -10.37 -13.62
CA ALA A 230 -1.17 -8.94 -13.98
C ALA A 230 -2.51 -8.25 -13.66
N VAL A 231 -3.65 -8.91 -13.90
CA VAL A 231 -4.97 -8.41 -13.49
C VAL A 231 -5.05 -8.26 -11.98
N LEU A 232 -4.61 -9.26 -11.22
CA LEU A 232 -4.59 -9.19 -9.76
C LEU A 232 -3.66 -8.10 -9.24
N THR A 233 -2.50 -7.87 -9.88
CA THR A 233 -1.61 -6.74 -9.58
C THR A 233 -2.31 -5.39 -9.80
N LEU A 234 -3.06 -5.23 -10.90
CA LEU A 234 -3.86 -4.02 -11.14
C LEU A 234 -4.93 -3.84 -10.05
N MET A 235 -5.61 -4.91 -9.65
CA MET A 235 -6.62 -4.87 -8.58
C MET A 235 -6.01 -4.48 -7.23
N VAL A 236 -4.85 -5.03 -6.86
CA VAL A 236 -4.11 -4.62 -5.65
C VAL A 236 -3.73 -3.15 -5.73
N GLY A 237 -3.22 -2.69 -6.87
CA GLY A 237 -2.88 -1.28 -7.08
C GLY A 237 -4.08 -0.35 -6.95
N ALA A 238 -5.22 -0.72 -7.55
CA ALA A 238 -6.46 0.05 -7.49
C ALA A 238 -7.06 0.07 -6.07
N SER A 239 -7.02 -1.06 -5.34
CA SER A 239 -7.53 -1.15 -3.99
C SER A 239 -6.66 -0.37 -3.00
N TRP A 240 -5.33 -0.37 -3.19
CA TRP A 240 -4.39 0.31 -2.30
C TRP A 240 -4.31 1.83 -2.54
N SER A 241 -4.41 2.28 -3.79
CA SER A 241 -4.28 3.69 -4.18
C SER A 241 -5.55 4.53 -3.95
N GLY A 242 -6.60 3.98 -3.34
CA GLY A 242 -7.89 4.67 -3.18
C GLY A 242 -8.71 4.78 -4.47
N ALA A 243 -8.18 4.37 -5.63
CA ALA A 243 -8.91 4.36 -6.90
C ALA A 243 -10.17 3.49 -6.85
N VAL A 244 -10.17 2.45 -6.01
CA VAL A 244 -11.35 1.62 -5.76
C VAL A 244 -12.55 2.40 -5.26
N PHE A 245 -12.36 3.52 -4.54
CA PHE A 245 -13.49 4.36 -4.08
C PHE A 245 -14.14 5.13 -5.22
N ALA A 246 -13.44 5.40 -6.32
CA ALA A 246 -14.05 5.98 -7.51
C ALA A 246 -14.98 4.97 -8.21
N LEU A 247 -14.65 3.68 -8.14
CA LEU A 247 -15.47 2.59 -8.70
C LEU A 247 -16.59 2.15 -7.74
N LEU A 248 -16.32 2.18 -6.43
CA LEU A 248 -17.19 1.71 -5.35
C LEU A 248 -17.24 2.76 -4.23
N PRO A 249 -18.00 3.86 -4.39
CA PRO A 249 -18.00 4.97 -3.44
C PRO A 249 -18.55 4.59 -2.04
N GLY A 250 -19.39 3.57 -1.96
CA GLY A 250 -19.95 3.06 -0.69
C GLY A 250 -19.07 2.03 0.03
N LEU A 251 -17.86 1.74 -0.47
CA LEU A 251 -16.99 0.73 0.14
C LEU A 251 -16.54 1.20 1.52
N ASN A 252 -16.75 0.38 2.55
CA ASN A 252 -16.18 0.64 3.86
C ASN A 252 -14.65 0.45 3.78
N PRO A 253 -13.83 1.36 4.34
CA PRO A 253 -12.38 1.22 4.30
C PRO A 253 -11.84 -0.04 5.01
N THR A 254 -12.53 -0.58 6.01
CA THR A 254 -12.16 -1.88 6.59
C THR A 254 -12.28 -2.98 5.54
N THR A 255 -13.35 -2.95 4.74
CA THR A 255 -13.55 -3.85 3.60
C THR A 255 -12.51 -3.60 2.50
N GLN A 256 -12.10 -2.35 2.25
CA GLN A 256 -11.02 -2.01 1.31
C GLN A 256 -9.69 -2.69 1.69
N ILE A 257 -9.32 -2.67 2.98
CA ILE A 257 -8.10 -3.34 3.46
C ILE A 257 -8.22 -4.85 3.26
N SER A 258 -9.34 -5.46 3.65
CA SER A 258 -9.57 -6.90 3.46
C SER A 258 -9.55 -7.29 1.98
N LEU A 259 -10.15 -6.48 1.10
CA LEU A 259 -10.10 -6.67 -0.35
C LEU A 259 -8.67 -6.57 -0.90
N SER A 260 -7.90 -5.59 -0.43
CA SER A 260 -6.50 -5.42 -0.83
C SER A 260 -5.65 -6.62 -0.45
N LEU A 261 -5.83 -7.15 0.77
CA LEU A 261 -5.16 -8.37 1.22
C LEU A 261 -5.62 -9.61 0.45
N LEU A 262 -6.90 -9.72 0.12
CA LEU A 262 -7.42 -10.79 -0.73
C LEU A 262 -6.77 -10.78 -2.11
N CYS A 263 -6.77 -9.62 -2.79
CA CYS A 263 -6.14 -9.47 -4.09
C CYS A 263 -4.63 -9.75 -4.02
N ALA A 264 -3.96 -9.34 -2.94
CA ALA A 264 -2.53 -9.61 -2.75
C ALA A 264 -2.26 -11.11 -2.56
N SER A 265 -3.05 -11.80 -1.72
CA SER A 265 -2.93 -13.25 -1.51
C SER A 265 -3.23 -14.03 -2.80
N ALA A 266 -4.26 -13.64 -3.55
CA ALA A 266 -4.59 -14.19 -4.86
C ALA A 266 -3.46 -13.97 -5.87
N MET A 267 -2.85 -12.78 -5.88
CA MET A 267 -1.70 -12.47 -6.72
C MET A 267 -0.51 -13.37 -6.38
N MET A 268 -0.22 -13.57 -5.09
CA MET A 268 0.89 -14.40 -4.62
C MET A 268 0.74 -15.88 -5.02
N ILE A 269 -0.47 -16.43 -4.90
CA ILE A 269 -0.72 -17.81 -5.36
C ILE A 269 -0.67 -17.91 -6.90
N SER A 270 -1.17 -16.91 -7.63
CA SER A 270 -1.07 -16.88 -9.10
C SER A 270 0.39 -16.81 -9.58
N ILE A 271 1.23 -15.98 -8.94
CA ILE A 271 2.68 -15.93 -9.18
C ILE A 271 3.31 -17.30 -8.91
N THR A 272 2.91 -17.97 -7.83
CA THR A 272 3.41 -19.31 -7.51
C THR A 272 3.09 -20.30 -8.63
N PHE A 273 1.83 -20.34 -9.10
CA PHE A 273 1.45 -21.20 -10.22
C PHE A 273 2.18 -20.85 -11.52
N PHE A 274 2.37 -19.56 -11.79
CA PHE A 274 3.17 -19.10 -12.93
C PHE A 274 4.61 -19.63 -12.83
N MET A 275 5.28 -19.45 -11.70
CA MET A 275 6.65 -19.90 -11.49
C MET A 275 6.78 -21.43 -11.59
N LEU A 276 5.82 -22.18 -11.04
CA LEU A 276 5.82 -23.64 -11.11
C LEU A 276 5.53 -24.17 -12.52
N GLY A 277 4.73 -23.45 -13.31
CA GLY A 277 4.48 -23.78 -14.72
C GLY A 277 5.61 -23.37 -15.65
N PHE A 278 6.34 -22.30 -15.31
CA PHE A 278 7.45 -21.76 -16.11
C PHE A 278 8.77 -22.52 -15.90
N ILE A 279 9.11 -22.84 -14.65
CA ILE A 279 10.34 -23.59 -14.33
C ILE A 279 10.09 -25.08 -14.59
N GLU A 280 11.06 -25.75 -15.23
CA GLU A 280 11.00 -27.18 -15.58
C GLU A 280 10.44 -28.05 -14.44
N ARG A 281 9.43 -28.86 -14.78
CA ARG A 281 8.67 -29.70 -13.81
C ARG A 281 9.57 -30.58 -12.94
N LYS A 282 10.71 -31.03 -13.48
CA LYS A 282 11.70 -31.86 -12.77
C LYS A 282 12.39 -31.14 -11.62
N VAL A 283 12.46 -29.81 -11.68
CA VAL A 283 13.10 -28.99 -10.65
C VAL A 283 12.08 -28.45 -9.66
N THR A 284 10.86 -28.17 -10.12
CA THR A 284 9.76 -27.63 -9.31
C THR A 284 8.94 -28.68 -8.59
N SER A 285 8.94 -29.95 -9.02
CA SER A 285 8.25 -31.01 -8.28
C SER A 285 8.97 -31.32 -6.97
N GLY A 286 8.33 -31.07 -5.83
CA GLY A 286 8.90 -31.41 -4.53
C GLY A 286 8.17 -30.77 -3.34
N PRO A 287 8.67 -31.02 -2.11
CA PRO A 287 8.06 -30.52 -0.89
C PRO A 287 8.01 -28.99 -0.83
N ILE A 288 8.96 -28.29 -1.46
CA ILE A 288 9.01 -26.82 -1.45
C ILE A 288 7.88 -26.22 -2.31
N ALA A 289 7.58 -26.80 -3.47
CA ALA A 289 6.46 -26.34 -4.28
C ALA A 289 5.12 -26.59 -3.57
N ALA A 290 4.97 -27.78 -2.94
CA ALA A 290 3.80 -28.07 -2.12
C ALA A 290 3.66 -27.08 -0.97
N PHE A 291 4.74 -26.82 -0.23
CA PHE A 291 4.80 -25.80 0.82
C PHE A 291 4.37 -24.42 0.32
N THR A 292 4.91 -23.98 -0.81
CA THR A 292 4.60 -22.65 -1.39
C THR A 292 3.13 -22.53 -1.77
N VAL A 293 2.57 -23.57 -2.40
CA VAL A 293 1.14 -23.60 -2.77
C VAL A 293 0.25 -23.64 -1.53
N ILE A 294 0.57 -24.49 -0.54
CA ILE A 294 -0.18 -24.59 0.71
C ILE A 294 -0.15 -23.26 1.45
N ALA A 295 1.01 -22.61 1.56
CA ALA A 295 1.13 -21.28 2.15
C ALA A 295 0.26 -20.26 1.41
N GLY A 296 0.31 -20.23 0.07
CA GLY A 296 -0.54 -19.35 -0.74
C GLY A 296 -2.04 -19.58 -0.53
N LEU A 297 -2.46 -20.85 -0.43
CA LEU A 297 -3.84 -21.22 -0.15
C LEU A 297 -4.27 -20.80 1.26
N ILE A 298 -3.42 -21.01 2.27
CA ILE A 298 -3.68 -20.55 3.64
C ILE A 298 -3.90 -19.03 3.68
N GLY A 299 -3.03 -18.27 3.00
CA GLY A 299 -3.15 -16.81 2.91
C GLY A 299 -4.40 -16.33 2.18
N LEU A 300 -4.77 -17.02 1.10
CA LEU A 300 -5.99 -16.74 0.37
C LEU A 300 -7.23 -17.00 1.24
N MET A 301 -7.27 -18.15 1.90
CA MET A 301 -8.38 -18.54 2.79
C MET A 301 -8.48 -17.60 4.00
N SER A 302 -7.37 -17.23 4.63
CA SER A 302 -7.38 -16.25 5.73
C SER A 302 -7.90 -14.88 5.26
N SER A 303 -7.55 -14.46 4.05
CA SER A 303 -8.04 -13.21 3.47
C SER A 303 -9.55 -13.26 3.15
N ILE A 304 -10.07 -14.41 2.70
CA ILE A 304 -11.52 -14.62 2.50
C ILE A 304 -12.26 -14.52 3.83
N VAL A 305 -11.75 -15.18 4.88
CA VAL A 305 -12.33 -15.13 6.23
C VAL A 305 -12.45 -13.69 6.75
N ARG A 306 -11.46 -12.82 6.46
CA ARG A 306 -11.51 -11.39 6.83
C ARG A 306 -12.64 -10.60 6.16
N ILE A 307 -13.14 -11.05 5.00
CA ILE A 307 -14.25 -10.38 4.31
C ILE A 307 -15.59 -10.74 4.94
N ILE A 308 -15.70 -11.92 5.54
CA ILE A 308 -16.94 -12.42 6.17
C ILE A 308 -17.20 -11.71 7.51
N ASP A 309 -16.33 -10.77 7.93
CA ASP A 309 -16.46 -9.97 9.15
C ASP A 309 -16.79 -10.81 10.39
N LEU A 310 -16.17 -11.98 10.48
CA LEU A 310 -16.29 -12.80 11.68
C LEU A 310 -15.57 -12.06 12.82
N PRO A 311 -16.19 -11.92 14.01
CA PRO A 311 -15.57 -11.26 15.17
C PRO A 311 -14.32 -11.99 15.71
N PHE A 312 -13.86 -13.03 15.00
CA PHE A 312 -12.76 -13.89 15.40
C PHE A 312 -11.40 -13.23 15.09
N ALA A 313 -10.69 -12.86 16.16
CA ALA A 313 -9.25 -12.63 16.25
C ALA A 313 -8.57 -12.10 14.98
N TRP A 314 -8.91 -10.87 14.58
CA TRP A 314 -8.24 -10.13 13.48
C TRP A 314 -6.72 -10.17 13.56
N LYS A 315 -6.16 -10.11 14.77
CA LYS A 315 -4.71 -10.26 15.03
C LYS A 315 -4.15 -11.59 14.52
N ILE A 316 -4.87 -12.69 14.75
CA ILE A 316 -4.48 -14.03 14.27
C ILE A 316 -4.60 -14.08 12.74
N MET A 317 -5.69 -13.55 12.18
CA MET A 317 -5.88 -13.54 10.72
C MET A 317 -4.84 -12.67 10.01
N ASP A 318 -4.45 -11.52 10.57
CA ASP A 318 -3.33 -10.72 10.09
C ASP A 318 -2.03 -11.52 10.16
N ALA A 319 -1.70 -12.12 11.30
CA ALA A 319 -0.49 -12.92 11.45
C ALA A 319 -0.42 -14.10 10.46
N ILE A 320 -1.52 -14.82 10.25
CA ILE A 320 -1.62 -15.90 9.26
C ILE A 320 -1.44 -15.35 7.84
N THR A 321 -2.14 -14.26 7.50
CA THR A 321 -2.09 -13.67 6.16
C THR A 321 -0.68 -13.19 5.83
N TYR A 322 -0.07 -12.35 6.68
CA TYR A 322 1.29 -11.87 6.44
C TYR A 322 2.33 -13.01 6.52
N GLY A 323 2.19 -13.91 7.49
CA GLY A 323 3.07 -15.08 7.63
C GLY A 323 3.03 -15.96 6.38
N SER A 324 1.85 -16.18 5.80
CA SER A 324 1.68 -16.93 4.57
C SER A 324 2.30 -16.22 3.36
N MET A 325 2.18 -14.90 3.24
CA MET A 325 2.81 -14.12 2.17
C MET A 325 4.34 -14.23 2.25
N VAL A 326 4.91 -14.12 3.46
CA VAL A 326 6.34 -14.31 3.69
C VAL A 326 6.75 -15.74 3.35
N ALA A 327 5.98 -16.75 3.77
CA ALA A 327 6.23 -18.15 3.44
C ALA A 327 6.20 -18.41 1.93
N VAL A 328 5.29 -17.79 1.18
CA VAL A 328 5.25 -17.86 -0.29
C VAL A 328 6.50 -17.23 -0.89
N LEU A 329 6.93 -16.05 -0.43
CA LEU A 329 8.17 -15.41 -0.90
C LEU A 329 9.39 -16.29 -0.64
N ILE A 330 9.50 -16.89 0.55
CA ILE A 330 10.54 -17.87 0.88
C ILE A 330 10.46 -19.09 -0.05
N GLY A 331 9.26 -19.63 -0.28
CA GLY A 331 9.05 -20.77 -1.15
C GLY A 331 9.45 -20.51 -2.61
N ILE A 332 9.08 -19.35 -3.16
CA ILE A 332 9.45 -18.93 -4.51
C ILE A 332 10.96 -18.73 -4.62
N THR A 333 11.58 -18.04 -3.66
CA THR A 333 13.03 -17.78 -3.66
C THR A 333 13.84 -19.08 -3.53
N LEU A 334 13.42 -20.00 -2.66
CA LEU A 334 14.04 -21.32 -2.55
C LEU A 334 13.87 -22.14 -3.83
N THR A 335 12.69 -22.11 -4.44
CA THR A 335 12.44 -22.79 -5.73
C THR A 335 13.35 -22.25 -6.83
N ALA A 336 13.51 -20.92 -6.90
CA ALA A 336 14.43 -20.29 -7.85
C ALA A 336 15.90 -20.63 -7.58
N ALA A 337 16.32 -20.62 -6.31
CA ALA A 337 17.69 -20.97 -5.89
C ALA A 337 18.04 -22.43 -6.17
N LEU A 338 17.11 -23.36 -5.93
CA LEU A 338 17.29 -24.77 -6.30
C LEU A 338 17.25 -24.98 -7.81
N GLY A 339 16.39 -24.22 -8.50
CA GLY A 339 16.39 -24.07 -9.96
C GLY A 339 17.78 -23.76 -10.51
N TRP A 340 18.41 -22.76 -9.92
CA TRP A 340 19.75 -22.33 -10.26
C TRP A 340 20.80 -23.41 -9.93
N ALA A 341 20.79 -23.94 -8.72
CA ALA A 341 21.77 -24.92 -8.26
C ALA A 341 21.75 -26.22 -9.09
N ARG A 342 20.57 -26.62 -9.58
CA ARG A 342 20.39 -27.80 -10.45
C ARG A 342 20.67 -27.52 -11.93
N GLY A 343 21.14 -26.32 -12.27
CA GLY A 343 21.53 -25.97 -13.63
C GLY A 343 20.37 -25.74 -14.59
N SER A 344 19.17 -25.41 -14.10
CA SER A 344 18.03 -25.11 -14.96
C SER A 344 18.37 -23.96 -15.90
N ARG A 345 18.17 -24.17 -17.21
CA ARG A 345 18.46 -23.16 -18.24
C ARG A 345 17.65 -21.89 -18.03
N TYR A 346 16.39 -22.03 -17.59
CA TYR A 346 15.48 -20.92 -17.33
C TYR A 346 15.89 -20.10 -16.10
N ALA A 347 16.26 -20.76 -15.00
CA ALA A 347 16.81 -20.07 -13.82
C ALA A 347 18.11 -19.34 -14.17
N ARG A 348 18.93 -19.95 -15.03
CA ARG A 348 20.18 -19.35 -15.50
C ARG A 348 19.93 -18.04 -16.27
N ASN A 349 18.95 -18.03 -17.16
CA ASN A 349 18.57 -16.85 -17.94
C ASN A 349 18.02 -15.72 -17.06
N TYR A 350 17.22 -16.04 -16.04
CA TYR A 350 16.69 -15.06 -15.08
C TYR A 350 17.81 -14.29 -14.35
N TRP A 351 18.85 -14.98 -13.90
CA TRP A 351 19.96 -14.33 -13.19
C TRP A 351 21.01 -13.73 -14.13
N LEU A 352 21.17 -14.26 -15.35
CA LEU A 352 22.03 -13.62 -16.35
C LEU A 352 21.51 -12.21 -16.68
N CYS A 353 20.19 -12.03 -16.76
CA CYS A 353 19.58 -10.71 -16.91
C CYS A 353 19.93 -9.75 -15.75
N SER A 354 20.13 -10.25 -14.51
CA SER A 354 20.58 -9.40 -13.40
C SER A 354 22.08 -9.08 -13.43
N ARG A 355 22.91 -9.94 -14.05
CA ARG A 355 24.35 -9.67 -14.25
C ARG A 355 24.64 -8.66 -15.36
N PHE A 356 23.80 -8.55 -16.39
CA PHE A 356 24.01 -7.57 -17.46
C PHE A 356 23.95 -6.10 -16.99
N VAL A 357 23.26 -5.83 -15.87
CA VAL A 357 23.29 -4.52 -15.21
C VAL A 357 24.71 -4.14 -14.74
N ARG A 358 25.54 -5.12 -14.36
CA ARG A 358 26.89 -4.88 -13.83
C ARG A 358 27.98 -4.75 -14.92
N ILE A 359 27.65 -5.05 -16.18
CA ILE A 359 28.60 -4.94 -17.32
C ILE A 359 28.51 -3.55 -17.98
N GLY A 360 27.41 -2.81 -17.75
CA GLY A 360 27.25 -1.42 -18.18
C GLY A 360 28.28 -0.47 -17.54
N ASP A 361 28.54 -0.60 -16.25
CA ASP A 361 29.49 0.28 -15.52
C ASP A 361 30.95 0.13 -15.99
N ARG A 362 31.38 -1.09 -16.34
CA ARG A 362 32.78 -1.32 -16.78
C ARG A 362 33.08 -0.83 -18.20
N LYS A 363 32.06 -0.53 -19.01
CA LYS A 363 32.24 0.09 -20.33
C LYS A 363 32.25 1.61 -20.25
N ALA A 364 31.61 2.22 -19.24
CA ALA A 364 31.69 3.65 -19.00
C ALA A 364 33.10 4.07 -18.54
N GLU A 365 33.73 3.33 -17.62
CA GLU A 365 35.13 3.58 -17.19
C GLU A 365 36.18 3.42 -18.30
N ARG A 366 35.84 2.77 -19.41
CA ARG A 366 36.76 2.54 -20.53
C ARG A 366 36.62 3.56 -21.67
N LEU A 367 35.70 4.51 -21.56
CA LEU A 367 35.51 5.61 -22.50
C LEU A 367 35.96 6.97 -21.92
N GLU A 368 36.41 6.99 -20.66
CA GLU A 368 37.01 8.16 -20.00
C GLU A 368 38.55 8.05 -19.84
N MET A 369 39.16 7.02 -20.45
CA MET A 369 40.60 6.93 -20.74
C MET A 369 40.79 6.91 -22.25
#